data_AF-A0A3C1RT43-F1
#
_entry.id   AF-A0A3C1RT43-F1
#
_cell.length_a   1.000
_cell.length_b   1.000
_cell.length_c   1.000
_cell.angle_alpha   90.00
_cell.angle_beta   90.00
_cell.angle_gamma   90.00
#
_symmetry.space_group_name_H-M   'P 1'
#
loop_
_entity.id
_entity.type
_entity.pdbx_description
1 polymer ?
#
loop_
_entity_poly.entity_id
_entity_poly.type
_entity_poly.pdbx_seq_one_letter_code
_entity_poly.pdbx_strand_id
1 'polypeptide(L)'
;QHCDTKKGNRDLLYNPANRFDDVESKLRFLRDGQIESDDPQFNQEINDVLNLNENRLVSNRKAVLDAFQQVFMGKNPTKAGMEKALREWNGENGEVLQPFCQVVVYYLRKKLKRM
;
A
#
# COMPACT_ATOMS: atom_id res chain seq x y z
N GLN A 1 3.94 -0.77 -20.39
CA GLN A 1 5.21 -0.23 -19.87
C GLN A 1 5.21 -0.35 -18.34
N HIS A 2 6.35 -0.70 -17.75
CA HIS A 2 6.50 -0.83 -16.28
C HIS A 2 7.07 0.46 -15.68
N CYS A 3 7.03 0.60 -14.35
CA CYS A 3 7.39 1.84 -13.65
C CYS A 3 8.77 2.40 -14.05
N ASP A 4 9.79 1.57 -14.12
CA ASP A 4 11.15 1.99 -14.51
C ASP A 4 11.22 2.53 -15.95
N THR A 5 10.55 1.85 -16.88
CA THR A 5 10.52 2.28 -18.29
C THR A 5 9.80 3.61 -18.45
N LYS A 6 8.73 3.84 -17.67
CA LYS A 6 7.99 5.10 -17.74
C LYS A 6 8.73 6.21 -17.01
N LYS A 7 9.31 5.97 -15.82
CA LYS A 7 10.07 6.99 -15.07
C LYS A 7 11.21 7.58 -15.91
N GLY A 8 12.07 6.74 -16.48
CA GLY A 8 13.29 7.19 -17.14
C GLY A 8 14.18 8.01 -16.21
N ASN A 9 14.77 9.09 -16.75
CA ASN A 9 15.65 10.01 -16.00
C ASN A 9 14.91 11.13 -15.26
N ARG A 10 13.58 11.03 -15.10
CA ARG A 10 12.82 12.04 -14.38
C ARG A 10 13.04 11.88 -12.87
N ASP A 11 13.27 13.01 -12.20
CA ASP A 11 13.35 13.04 -10.74
C ASP A 11 11.97 12.82 -10.12
N LEU A 12 11.99 12.33 -8.89
CA LEU A 12 10.80 12.14 -8.05
C LEU A 12 10.98 12.98 -6.79
N LEU A 13 9.88 13.49 -6.27
CA LEU A 13 9.89 14.30 -5.06
C LEU A 13 10.40 13.50 -3.84
N TYR A 14 10.05 12.22 -3.77
CA TYR A 14 10.43 11.34 -2.66
C TYR A 14 11.23 10.14 -3.15
N ASN A 15 12.33 9.84 -2.44
CA ASN A 15 13.22 8.72 -2.69
C ASN A 15 13.04 7.63 -1.62
N PRO A 16 12.58 6.41 -1.98
CA PRO A 16 12.46 5.30 -1.03
C PRO A 16 13.76 4.91 -0.31
N ALA A 17 14.93 5.21 -0.89
CA ALA A 17 16.23 4.97 -0.26
C ALA A 17 16.62 6.07 0.76
N ASN A 18 15.93 7.22 0.73
CA ASN A 18 16.12 8.28 1.70
C ASN A 18 15.12 8.11 2.86
N ARG A 19 15.63 7.70 4.03
CA ARG A 19 14.80 7.50 5.23
C ARG A 19 14.02 8.74 5.68
N PHE A 20 14.46 9.95 5.31
CA PHE A 20 13.79 11.18 5.70
C PHE A 20 12.55 11.48 4.85
N ASP A 21 12.44 10.88 3.66
CA ASP A 21 11.31 11.11 2.77
C ASP A 21 10.05 10.35 3.21
N ASP A 22 10.24 9.23 3.93
CA ASP A 22 9.17 8.42 4.52
C ASP A 22 8.00 8.19 3.55
N VAL A 23 8.32 7.64 2.38
CA VAL A 23 7.40 7.49 1.24
C VAL A 23 6.10 6.79 1.62
N GLU A 24 6.18 5.80 2.51
CA GLU A 24 5.01 5.03 2.97
C GLU A 24 3.97 5.92 3.66
N SER A 25 4.39 6.91 4.45
CA SER A 25 3.45 7.83 5.10
C SER A 25 2.80 8.83 4.14
N LYS A 26 3.37 9.01 2.94
CA LYS A 26 2.83 9.88 1.88
C LYS A 26 1.78 9.17 1.01
N LEU A 27 1.63 7.86 1.15
CA LEU A 27 0.71 7.05 0.33
C LEU A 27 -0.58 6.72 1.07
N ARG A 28 -1.70 6.85 0.37
CA ARG A 28 -3.02 6.38 0.78
C ARG A 28 -3.50 5.30 -0.17
N PHE A 29 -3.89 4.16 0.38
CA PHE A 29 -4.47 3.06 -0.40
C PHE A 29 -6.01 3.13 -0.38
N LEU A 30 -6.61 3.09 -1.56
CA LEU A 30 -8.05 3.15 -1.75
C LEU A 30 -8.68 1.76 -1.83
N ARG A 31 -10.00 1.70 -1.64
CA ARG A 31 -10.75 0.43 -1.63
C ARG A 31 -10.80 -0.27 -2.99
N ASP A 32 -10.62 0.50 -4.06
CA ASP A 32 -10.59 -0.01 -5.43
C ASP A 32 -9.18 -0.48 -5.85
N GLY A 33 -8.18 -0.34 -4.98
CA GLY A 33 -6.80 -0.72 -5.24
C GLY A 33 -5.92 0.42 -5.82
N GLN A 34 -6.47 1.61 -6.01
CA GLN A 34 -5.68 2.79 -6.37
C GLN A 34 -4.84 3.27 -5.17
N ILE A 35 -3.75 3.96 -5.49
CA ILE A 35 -2.95 4.70 -4.52
C ILE A 35 -2.94 6.19 -4.86
N GLU A 36 -2.97 7.03 -3.84
CA GLU A 36 -2.91 8.48 -3.99
C GLU A 36 -2.04 9.11 -2.91
N SER A 37 -1.68 10.38 -3.10
CA SER A 37 -1.01 11.20 -2.09
C SER A 37 -1.77 12.50 -1.88
N ASP A 38 -1.66 13.05 -0.66
CA ASP A 38 -2.16 14.40 -0.36
C ASP A 38 -1.21 15.49 -0.90
N ASP A 39 0.02 15.12 -1.23
CA ASP A 39 0.98 15.98 -1.94
C ASP A 39 0.65 15.98 -3.45
N PRO A 40 0.22 17.12 -4.03
CA PRO A 40 -0.23 17.14 -5.42
C PRO A 40 0.85 16.77 -6.43
N GLN A 41 2.11 17.15 -6.17
CA GLN A 41 3.22 16.82 -7.06
C GLN A 41 3.49 15.32 -7.01
N PHE A 42 3.61 14.75 -5.81
CA PHE A 42 3.85 13.32 -5.68
C PHE A 42 2.68 12.49 -6.22
N ASN A 43 1.45 12.96 -6.03
CA ASN A 43 0.27 12.32 -6.61
C ASN A 43 0.31 12.32 -8.14
N GLN A 44 0.78 13.40 -8.76
CA GLN A 44 1.01 13.41 -10.21
C GLN A 44 2.11 12.41 -10.60
N GLU A 45 3.23 12.39 -9.88
CA GLU A 45 4.35 11.46 -10.15
C GLU A 45 3.93 9.99 -10.06
N ILE A 46 3.09 9.64 -9.09
CA ILE A 46 2.49 8.29 -8.94
C ILE A 46 1.77 7.85 -10.22
N ASN A 47 1.00 8.75 -10.84
CA ASN A 47 0.16 8.44 -12.00
C ASN A 47 0.92 8.58 -13.34
N ASP A 48 1.66 9.67 -13.51
CA ASP A 48 2.18 10.10 -14.81
C ASP A 48 3.65 9.73 -15.02
N VAL A 49 4.42 9.61 -13.94
CA VAL A 49 5.84 9.24 -13.99
C VAL A 49 6.02 7.75 -13.72
N LEU A 50 5.55 7.29 -12.56
CA LEU A 50 5.71 5.92 -12.09
C LEU A 50 4.64 4.97 -12.61
N ASN A 51 3.46 5.49 -12.97
CA ASN A 51 2.34 4.68 -13.49
C ASN A 51 1.89 3.58 -12.53
N LEU A 52 1.90 3.86 -11.24
CA LEU A 52 1.57 2.87 -10.21
C LEU A 52 0.07 2.56 -10.17
N ASN A 53 -0.77 3.40 -10.79
CA ASN A 53 -2.20 3.12 -10.97
C ASN A 53 -2.54 2.48 -12.34
N GLU A 54 -1.58 1.79 -12.96
CA GLU A 54 -1.91 0.95 -14.12
C GLU A 54 -2.87 -0.19 -13.73
N ASN A 55 -3.78 -0.53 -14.63
CA ASN A 55 -4.92 -1.41 -14.37
C ASN A 55 -4.54 -2.72 -13.65
N ARG A 56 -3.46 -3.38 -14.06
CA ARG A 56 -3.05 -4.66 -13.48
C ARG A 56 -2.56 -4.49 -12.03
N LEU A 57 -1.85 -3.41 -11.72
CA LEU A 57 -1.41 -3.14 -10.34
C LEU A 57 -2.62 -2.83 -9.45
N VAL A 58 -3.55 -2.02 -9.93
CA VAL A 58 -4.80 -1.70 -9.22
C VAL A 58 -5.61 -2.96 -8.94
N SER A 59 -5.84 -3.79 -9.97
CA SER A 59 -6.57 -5.06 -9.82
C SER A 59 -5.89 -6.01 -8.85
N ASN A 60 -4.55 -6.12 -8.88
CA ASN A 60 -3.81 -6.99 -7.96
C ASN A 60 -3.90 -6.50 -6.51
N ARG A 61 -3.73 -5.21 -6.25
CA ARG A 61 -3.90 -4.64 -4.89
C ARG A 61 -5.32 -4.88 -4.37
N LYS A 62 -6.31 -4.65 -5.23
CA LYS A 62 -7.71 -4.91 -4.89
C LYS A 62 -7.96 -6.37 -4.55
N ALA A 63 -7.49 -7.30 -5.38
CA ALA A 63 -7.66 -8.73 -5.15
C ALA A 63 -7.06 -9.20 -3.82
N VAL A 64 -5.86 -8.71 -3.47
CA VAL A 64 -5.22 -9.00 -2.17
C VAL A 64 -6.03 -8.45 -1.01
N LEU A 65 -6.50 -7.20 -1.10
CA LEU A 65 -7.32 -6.59 -0.05
C LEU A 65 -8.67 -7.32 0.13
N ASP A 66 -9.35 -7.62 -0.97
CA ASP A 66 -10.64 -8.30 -0.96
C ASP A 66 -10.52 -9.71 -0.36
N ALA A 67 -9.49 -10.48 -0.77
CA ALA A 67 -9.22 -11.81 -0.22
C ALA A 67 -8.92 -11.75 1.29
N PHE A 68 -8.11 -10.78 1.73
CA PHE A 68 -7.84 -10.56 3.14
C PHE A 68 -9.13 -10.26 3.91
N GLN A 69 -9.96 -9.34 3.42
CA GLN A 69 -11.22 -8.98 4.07
C GLN A 69 -12.19 -10.17 4.14
N GLN A 70 -12.34 -10.93 3.06
CA GLN A 70 -13.23 -12.09 3.02
C GLN A 70 -12.84 -13.14 4.07
N VAL A 71 -11.55 -13.48 4.17
CA VAL A 71 -11.08 -14.56 5.06
C VAL A 71 -10.95 -14.09 6.50
N PHE A 72 -10.42 -12.89 6.73
CA PHE A 72 -10.06 -12.42 8.06
C PHE A 72 -11.19 -11.62 8.72
N MET A 73 -11.77 -10.65 8.00
CA MET A 73 -12.82 -9.80 8.58
C MET A 73 -14.16 -10.55 8.70
N GLY A 74 -14.41 -11.54 7.83
CA GLY A 74 -15.57 -12.42 7.96
C GLY A 74 -15.62 -13.21 9.28
N LYS A 75 -14.51 -13.31 10.00
CA LYS A 75 -14.40 -13.98 11.30
C LYS A 75 -14.60 -13.04 12.50
N ASN A 76 -14.93 -11.76 12.27
CA ASN A 76 -15.06 -10.73 13.31
C ASN A 76 -13.87 -10.69 14.28
N PRO A 77 -12.66 -10.39 13.78
CA PRO A 77 -11.45 -10.45 14.58
C PRO A 77 -11.47 -9.41 15.71
N THR A 78 -10.89 -9.78 16.85
CA THR A 78 -10.67 -8.85 17.96
C THR A 78 -9.60 -7.82 17.62
N LYS A 79 -9.51 -6.74 18.40
CA LYS A 79 -8.42 -5.74 18.27
C LYS A 79 -7.03 -6.41 18.32
N ALA A 80 -6.81 -7.30 19.28
CA ALA A 80 -5.57 -8.06 19.40
C ALA A 80 -5.29 -8.95 18.17
N GLY A 81 -6.34 -9.55 17.59
CA GLY A 81 -6.23 -10.29 16.34
C GLY A 81 -5.80 -9.41 15.17
N MET A 82 -6.38 -8.21 15.04
CA MET A 82 -5.98 -7.24 14.01
C MET A 82 -4.55 -6.73 14.20
N GLU A 83 -4.11 -6.48 15.44
CA GLU A 83 -2.72 -6.10 15.74
C GLU A 83 -1.74 -7.23 15.41
N LYS A 84 -2.11 -8.49 15.67
CA LYS A 84 -1.30 -9.65 15.28
C LYS A 84 -1.17 -9.74 13.76
N ALA A 85 -2.28 -9.64 13.02
CA ALA A 85 -2.26 -9.63 11.57
C ALA A 85 -1.44 -8.44 11.03
N LEU A 86 -1.51 -7.28 11.65
CA LEU A 86 -0.69 -6.13 11.26
C LEU A 86 0.80 -6.44 11.34
N ARG A 87 1.27 -7.04 12.44
CA ARG A 87 2.69 -7.43 12.59
C ARG A 87 3.14 -8.43 11.53
N GLU A 88 2.30 -9.42 11.23
CA GLU A 88 2.54 -10.41 10.17
C GLU A 88 2.69 -9.75 8.80
N TRP A 89 1.70 -8.94 8.41
CA TRP A 89 1.69 -8.28 7.09
C TRP A 89 2.72 -7.16 6.95
N ASN A 90 3.18 -6.58 8.06
CA ASN A 90 4.24 -5.56 8.11
C ASN A 90 5.66 -6.17 8.18
N GLY A 91 5.78 -7.50 8.25
CA GLY A 91 7.07 -8.19 8.25
C GLY A 91 7.81 -8.16 9.58
N GLU A 92 7.16 -7.75 10.67
CA GLU A 92 7.77 -7.70 12.01
C GLU A 92 8.14 -9.09 12.55
N ASN A 93 7.57 -10.14 11.95
CA ASN A 93 7.86 -11.53 12.29
C ASN A 93 9.06 -12.12 11.52
N GLY A 94 9.71 -11.35 10.64
CA GLY A 94 10.86 -11.81 9.85
C GLY A 94 10.51 -12.74 8.67
N GLU A 95 9.22 -12.90 8.36
CA GLU A 95 8.76 -13.68 7.21
C GLU A 95 8.83 -12.89 5.89
N VAL A 96 8.85 -13.61 4.77
CA VAL A 96 8.80 -13.02 3.44
C VAL A 96 7.47 -12.30 3.25
N LEU A 97 7.56 -10.99 2.97
CA LEU A 97 6.40 -10.16 2.69
C LEU A 97 5.64 -10.64 1.46
N GLN A 98 4.33 -10.77 1.62
CA GLN A 98 3.45 -11.11 0.50
C GLN A 98 3.42 -9.95 -0.52
N PRO A 99 3.31 -10.25 -1.83
CA PRO A 99 3.10 -9.23 -2.83
C PRO A 99 1.92 -8.33 -2.48
N PHE A 100 2.10 -7.01 -2.65
CA PHE A 100 1.09 -5.99 -2.34
C PHE A 100 0.69 -5.89 -0.86
N CYS A 101 1.45 -6.46 0.09
CA CYS A 101 1.16 -6.43 1.53
C CYS A 101 0.79 -5.05 2.09
N GLN A 102 1.38 -3.98 1.56
CA GLN A 102 1.15 -2.61 2.01
C GLN A 102 -0.32 -2.14 1.91
N VAL A 103 -1.12 -2.69 0.98
CA VAL A 103 -2.57 -2.39 0.92
C VAL A 103 -3.31 -2.89 2.17
N VAL A 104 -2.90 -4.05 2.69
CA VAL A 104 -3.48 -4.68 3.88
C VAL A 104 -2.97 -3.97 5.14
N VAL A 105 -1.68 -3.64 5.20
CA VAL A 105 -1.07 -2.87 6.29
C VAL A 105 -1.78 -1.53 6.47
N TYR A 106 -1.96 -0.76 5.38
CA TYR A 106 -2.68 0.50 5.42
C TYR A 106 -4.13 0.33 5.89
N TYR A 107 -4.84 -0.67 5.37
CA TYR A 107 -6.21 -0.98 5.79
C TYR A 107 -6.30 -1.27 7.29
N LEU A 108 -5.43 -2.14 7.82
CA LEU A 108 -5.41 -2.53 9.22
C LEU A 108 -5.09 -1.34 10.14
N ARG A 109 -4.06 -0.55 9.81
CA ARG A 109 -3.72 0.67 10.58
C ARG A 109 -4.91 1.64 10.63
N LYS A 110 -5.60 1.85 9.49
CA LYS A 110 -6.77 2.73 9.43
C LYS A 110 -7.97 2.17 10.21
N LYS A 111 -8.17 0.86 10.20
CA LYS A 111 -9.24 0.20 10.97
C LYS A 111 -8.98 0.28 12.47
N LEU A 112 -7.77 -0.04 12.92
CA LEU A 112 -7.33 0.03 14.31
C LEU A 112 -7.42 1.44 14.90
N LYS A 113 -7.09 2.48 14.12
CA LYS A 113 -7.24 3.89 14.53
C LYS A 113 -8.69 4.33 14.74
N ARG A 114 -9.68 3.60 14.22
CA ARG A 114 -11.12 3.94 14.29
C ARG A 114 -11.88 3.14 15.34
N MET A 115 -11.23 2.16 15.98
CA MET A 115 -11.80 1.36 17.07
C MET A 115 -11.51 2.05 18.40
#